data_AF-A0A183UGL6-F1
#
_entry.id   AF-A0A183UGL6-F1
#
_cell.length_a   1.000
_cell.length_b   1.000
_cell.length_c   1.000
_cell.angle_alpha   90.00
_cell.angle_beta   90.00
_cell.angle_gamma   90.00
#
_symmetry.space_group_name_H-M   'P 1'
#
loop_
_entity.id
_entity.type
_entity.pdbx_description
1 polymer ?
#
loop_
_entity_poly.entity_id
_entity_poly.type
_entity_poly.pdbx_seq_one_letter_code
_entity_poly.pdbx_strand_id
1 'polypeptide(L)'
;MARGPKRHLKRLAAPHHWMLDKLGGVFAPRPTSGPHKLRESLPLILFLRNRLKYALSYNEARMICKQRLIKIDGKVRTEMRFPAGFMDVITIEKTNETFRLLYDAKGRYTVHRITEAEGKFKLCKVVKKSVGPKGVPFIVTHDARTIRYPDPHVKVNDTVVLDIASGKFNDYVKFDQGNLCMVTGGRNMGRVGVVGHREKHPGSFDIVHVKDAAGHTFATRLSNVFIIGKGTKSLVSLPGTTKGVSFRWDVHLCYPLLDRRAYCTKFGAGENVRSLLLNMRPAVSSSDIWSVLHGVLCVHKPRDVSLTALKKILISAICSDANNCVPPARIPVIEMPVVEPHPKSQALLVVGMRKQLDYSSHPLVVGEAFRREDIRVEELHYLEPASSGVCLFGINDGCEQLESLRDRAWVNEYRLLGQLGRETYKNEIRGKVVVKCAYDGVTKYRMQKLLSRVQAQYKRLAFELANVDLQSQEAFELARKGLPRPKILGTPMVYGINLNSFKAPHFSLTLSCVSETDSFLRGFLREVAISLGTTASCRRLLCVRVGPFDSVHSLLDKHFTLSNILANMQICRKLIEKDAEAADESIVRDTPHVAINELIEDRLIETLNEETQDEVVSDCLRIAWGREYTEV
;
A
#
# COMPACT_ATOMS: atom_id res chain seq x y z
N MET A 1 15.15 -33.00 4.69
CA MET A 1 16.35 -33.77 5.11
C MET A 1 17.59 -33.18 4.45
N ALA A 2 18.66 -32.94 5.21
CA ALA A 2 19.94 -32.50 4.68
C ALA A 2 20.78 -33.75 4.31
N ARG A 3 20.58 -34.28 3.10
CA ARG A 3 21.29 -35.47 2.60
C ARG A 3 21.93 -35.26 1.22
N GLY A 4 22.04 -33.99 0.78
CA GLY A 4 22.58 -33.63 -0.54
C GLY A 4 21.93 -32.39 -1.16
N PRO A 5 22.25 -32.08 -2.44
CA PRO A 5 21.72 -30.91 -3.11
C PRO A 5 20.20 -31.00 -3.28
N LYS A 6 19.50 -29.95 -2.85
CA LYS A 6 18.04 -29.86 -2.98
C LYS A 6 17.65 -29.78 -4.47
N ARG A 7 16.78 -30.70 -4.91
CA ARG A 7 16.27 -30.75 -6.30
C ARG A 7 15.01 -29.91 -6.54
N HIS A 8 14.30 -29.55 -5.47
CA HIS A 8 13.04 -28.82 -5.53
C HIS A 8 13.19 -27.38 -5.03
N LEU A 9 12.38 -26.48 -5.57
CA LEU A 9 12.24 -25.10 -5.11
C LEU A 9 10.77 -24.84 -4.79
N LYS A 10 10.46 -24.50 -3.54
CA LYS A 10 9.11 -24.10 -3.14
C LYS A 10 8.77 -22.75 -3.75
N ARG A 11 7.52 -22.55 -4.15
CA ARG A 11 7.10 -21.33 -4.86
C ARG A 11 7.26 -20.07 -4.01
N LEU A 12 6.89 -20.14 -2.73
CA LEU A 12 7.08 -19.03 -1.77
C LEU A 12 8.56 -18.64 -1.57
N ALA A 13 9.49 -19.58 -1.80
CA ALA A 13 10.92 -19.34 -1.67
C ALA A 13 11.59 -18.99 -3.01
N ALA A 14 10.81 -18.84 -4.09
CA ALA A 14 11.33 -18.45 -5.39
C ALA A 14 11.72 -16.95 -5.40
N PRO A 15 12.66 -16.54 -6.27
CA PRO A 15 12.99 -15.13 -6.44
C PRO A 15 11.76 -14.28 -6.79
N HIS A 16 11.54 -13.19 -6.04
CA HIS A 16 10.35 -12.33 -6.19
C HIS A 16 10.25 -11.70 -7.59
N HIS A 17 11.39 -11.38 -8.22
CA HIS A 17 11.45 -10.77 -9.56
C HIS A 17 10.91 -11.68 -10.68
N TRP A 18 10.67 -12.97 -10.42
CA TRP A 18 9.97 -13.86 -11.37
C TRP A 18 8.48 -13.55 -11.50
N MET A 19 7.88 -12.86 -10.52
CA MET A 19 6.44 -12.56 -10.48
C MET A 19 5.59 -13.84 -10.59
N LEU A 20 5.91 -14.83 -9.76
CA LEU A 20 5.09 -16.03 -9.62
C LEU A 20 3.95 -15.76 -8.64
N ASP A 21 2.76 -16.19 -9.04
CA ASP A 21 1.56 -16.12 -8.22
C ASP A 21 1.62 -17.10 -7.05
N LYS A 22 1.04 -16.72 -5.91
CA LYS A 22 1.08 -17.52 -4.68
C LYS A 22 0.29 -18.84 -4.80
N LEU A 23 -0.80 -18.86 -5.56
CA LEU A 23 -1.80 -19.93 -5.56
C LEU A 23 -1.69 -20.95 -6.71
N GLY A 24 -1.02 -20.64 -7.81
CA GLY A 24 -0.93 -21.52 -9.00
C GLY A 24 0.00 -22.73 -8.87
N GLY A 25 0.23 -23.21 -7.65
CA GLY A 25 0.96 -24.44 -7.34
C GLY A 25 2.01 -24.31 -6.24
N VAL A 26 2.33 -25.44 -5.61
CA VAL A 26 3.25 -25.52 -4.45
C VAL A 26 4.72 -25.26 -4.81
N PHE A 27 5.11 -25.63 -6.04
CA PHE A 27 6.50 -25.59 -6.50
C PHE A 27 6.73 -24.53 -7.59
N ALA A 28 7.96 -24.04 -7.66
CA ALA A 28 8.48 -23.22 -8.74
C ALA A 28 9.51 -24.03 -9.56
N PRO A 29 9.70 -23.70 -10.85
CA PRO A 29 10.75 -24.32 -11.65
C PRO A 29 12.11 -23.95 -11.06
N ARG A 30 12.80 -24.93 -10.48
CA ARG A 30 14.18 -24.74 -9.99
C ARG A 30 15.12 -24.67 -11.21
N PRO A 31 15.89 -23.59 -11.41
CA PRO A 31 16.85 -23.52 -12.49
C PRO A 31 17.92 -24.62 -12.32
N THR A 32 18.39 -25.16 -13.43
CA THR A 32 19.56 -26.05 -13.43
C THR A 32 20.83 -25.25 -13.14
N SER A 33 21.89 -25.92 -12.70
CA SER A 33 23.20 -25.29 -12.59
C SER A 33 23.70 -24.97 -14.00
N GLY A 34 23.98 -23.70 -14.26
CA GLY A 34 24.35 -23.19 -15.57
C GLY A 34 25.15 -21.88 -15.47
N PRO A 35 25.16 -21.06 -16.54
CA PRO A 35 25.96 -19.84 -16.60
C PRO A 35 25.67 -18.84 -15.48
N HIS A 36 24.38 -18.67 -15.15
CA HIS A 36 23.92 -17.66 -14.22
C HIS A 36 23.44 -18.26 -12.90
N LYS A 37 23.52 -17.48 -11.82
CA LYS A 37 23.09 -17.91 -10.48
C LYS A 37 21.57 -18.07 -10.41
N LEU A 38 21.09 -18.94 -9.52
CA LEU A 38 19.64 -19.19 -9.33
C LEU A 38 18.82 -17.93 -9.02
N ARG A 39 19.38 -17.00 -8.22
CA ARG A 39 18.70 -15.74 -7.84
C ARG A 39 18.89 -14.61 -8.85
N GLU A 40 19.74 -14.80 -9.85
CA GLU A 40 20.11 -13.81 -10.87
C GLU A 40 19.82 -14.39 -12.27
N SER A 41 18.81 -15.24 -12.41
CA SER A 41 18.45 -15.87 -13.69
C SER A 41 16.95 -16.06 -13.81
N LEU A 42 16.49 -16.23 -15.05
CA LEU A 42 15.12 -16.52 -15.44
C LEU A 42 15.10 -17.86 -16.21
N PRO A 43 14.49 -18.92 -15.65
CA PRO A 43 14.30 -20.18 -16.36
C PRO A 43 13.55 -20.02 -17.68
N LEU A 44 13.97 -20.74 -18.72
CA LEU A 44 13.31 -20.75 -20.03
C LEU A 44 11.79 -21.01 -19.97
N ILE A 45 11.34 -21.87 -19.06
CA ILE A 45 9.91 -22.10 -18.85
C ILE A 45 9.15 -20.84 -18.45
N LEU A 46 9.73 -19.98 -17.60
CA LEU A 46 9.10 -18.73 -17.19
C LEU A 46 9.11 -17.70 -18.32
N PHE A 47 10.16 -17.72 -19.15
CA PHE A 47 10.25 -16.91 -20.36
C PHE A 47 9.09 -17.23 -21.32
N LEU A 48 8.90 -18.51 -21.66
CA LEU A 48 7.88 -18.94 -22.61
C LEU A 48 6.45 -18.80 -22.05
N ARG A 49 6.24 -19.23 -20.80
CA ARG A 49 4.89 -19.33 -20.21
C ARG A 49 4.40 -18.06 -19.55
N ASN A 50 5.26 -17.38 -18.77
CA ASN A 50 4.84 -16.24 -17.95
C ASN A 50 5.04 -14.90 -18.67
N ARG A 51 6.10 -14.75 -19.49
CA ARG A 51 6.40 -13.51 -20.20
C ARG A 51 5.78 -13.48 -21.61
N LEU A 52 6.13 -14.43 -22.48
CA LEU A 52 5.67 -14.44 -23.87
C LEU A 52 4.28 -15.05 -24.08
N LYS A 53 3.81 -15.88 -23.13
CA LYS A 53 2.52 -16.58 -23.20
C LYS A 53 2.38 -17.55 -24.39
N TYR A 54 3.49 -18.03 -24.95
CA TYR A 54 3.47 -19.07 -26.01
C TYR A 54 3.14 -20.47 -25.48
N ALA A 55 3.35 -20.70 -24.20
CA ALA A 55 2.90 -21.90 -23.50
C ALA A 55 1.92 -21.49 -22.40
N LEU A 56 0.88 -22.29 -22.19
CA LEU A 56 -0.04 -22.17 -21.05
C LEU A 56 0.42 -23.09 -19.91
N SER A 57 0.87 -24.30 -20.25
CA SER A 57 1.24 -25.34 -19.29
C SER A 57 2.74 -25.66 -19.24
N TYR A 58 3.15 -26.44 -18.22
CA TYR A 58 4.54 -26.92 -18.07
C TYR A 58 4.92 -27.89 -19.21
N ASN A 59 3.97 -28.71 -19.65
CA ASN A 59 4.19 -29.71 -20.69
C ASN A 59 4.34 -29.08 -22.07
N GLU A 60 3.57 -28.05 -22.40
CA GLU A 60 3.73 -27.29 -23.66
C GLU A 60 5.11 -26.64 -23.74
N ALA A 61 5.56 -25.98 -22.66
CA ALA A 61 6.90 -25.40 -22.60
C ALA A 61 8.00 -26.46 -22.82
N ARG A 62 7.79 -27.69 -22.30
CA ARG A 62 8.67 -28.84 -22.55
C ARG A 62 8.66 -29.24 -24.03
N MET A 63 7.49 -29.32 -24.66
CA MET A 63 7.35 -29.68 -26.07
C MET A 63 8.08 -28.67 -26.98
N ILE A 64 7.87 -27.37 -26.76
CA ILE A 64 8.54 -26.30 -27.51
C ILE A 64 10.07 -26.41 -27.38
N CYS A 65 10.59 -26.59 -26.16
CA CYS A 65 12.04 -26.74 -25.95
C CYS A 65 12.60 -28.01 -26.62
N LYS A 66 11.83 -29.10 -26.67
CA LYS A 66 12.25 -30.37 -27.27
C LYS A 66 12.25 -30.35 -28.81
N GLN A 67 11.48 -29.46 -29.42
CA GLN A 67 11.51 -29.20 -30.87
C GLN A 67 12.79 -28.47 -31.34
N ARG A 68 13.71 -28.09 -30.42
CA ARG A 68 15.00 -27.45 -30.75
C ARG A 68 14.90 -26.08 -31.43
N LEU A 69 13.74 -25.41 -31.32
CA LEU A 69 13.48 -24.11 -31.95
C LEU A 69 14.11 -22.91 -31.20
N ILE A 70 14.44 -23.09 -29.93
CA ILE A 70 14.96 -22.01 -29.07
C ILE A 70 16.47 -22.11 -28.99
N LYS A 71 17.15 -21.04 -29.40
CA LYS A 71 18.59 -20.86 -29.21
C LYS A 71 18.84 -19.77 -28.16
N ILE A 72 19.79 -20.04 -27.26
CA ILE A 72 20.32 -19.06 -26.32
C ILE A 72 21.80 -18.87 -26.63
N ASP A 73 22.21 -17.63 -26.86
CA ASP A 73 23.55 -17.26 -27.31
C ASP A 73 23.99 -18.15 -28.49
N GLY A 74 23.13 -18.26 -29.52
CA GLY A 74 23.39 -19.02 -30.75
C GLY A 74 23.35 -20.55 -30.60
N LYS A 75 23.25 -21.09 -29.38
CA LYS A 75 23.23 -22.54 -29.12
C LYS A 75 21.82 -23.02 -28.81
N VAL A 76 21.39 -24.10 -29.44
CA VAL A 76 20.10 -24.74 -29.17
C VAL A 76 20.05 -25.24 -27.72
N ARG A 77 19.00 -24.89 -26.98
CA ARG A 77 18.79 -25.34 -25.60
C ARG A 77 17.48 -26.09 -25.47
N THR A 78 17.56 -27.37 -25.12
CA THR A 78 16.38 -28.25 -24.92
C THR A 78 15.88 -28.31 -23.49
N GLU A 79 16.68 -27.86 -22.51
CA GLU A 79 16.30 -27.90 -21.10
C GLU A 79 15.47 -26.68 -20.72
N MET A 80 14.20 -26.89 -20.36
CA MET A 80 13.28 -25.78 -20.02
C MET A 80 13.66 -25.03 -18.74
N ARG A 81 14.48 -25.64 -17.88
CA ARG A 81 14.97 -25.05 -16.62
C ARG A 81 16.33 -24.38 -16.77
N PHE A 82 16.82 -24.22 -18.00
CA PHE A 82 18.08 -23.54 -18.27
C PHE A 82 18.03 -22.11 -17.71
N PRO A 83 19.04 -21.71 -16.91
CA PRO A 83 19.09 -20.37 -16.32
C PRO A 83 19.58 -19.36 -17.36
N ALA A 84 18.66 -18.73 -18.10
CA ALA A 84 18.98 -17.58 -18.92
C ALA A 84 19.09 -16.35 -18.00
N GLY A 85 20.08 -15.49 -18.18
CA GLY A 85 20.34 -14.37 -17.29
C GLY A 85 20.58 -13.06 -18.00
N PHE A 86 21.18 -12.13 -17.26
CA PHE A 86 21.47 -10.78 -17.74
C PHE A 86 22.33 -10.80 -19.01
N MET A 87 21.97 -9.98 -20.00
CA MET A 87 22.60 -9.85 -21.32
C MET A 87 22.48 -11.06 -22.25
N ASP A 88 21.88 -12.18 -21.85
CA ASP A 88 21.71 -13.33 -22.75
C ASP A 88 20.81 -12.97 -23.93
N VAL A 89 21.16 -13.47 -25.12
CA VAL A 89 20.35 -13.33 -26.34
C VAL A 89 19.58 -14.62 -26.59
N ILE A 90 18.26 -14.52 -26.69
CA ILE A 90 17.35 -15.64 -26.96
C ILE A 90 16.75 -15.43 -28.34
N THR A 91 16.95 -16.38 -29.25
CA THR A 91 16.42 -16.32 -30.61
C THR A 91 15.45 -17.48 -30.84
N ILE A 92 14.29 -17.18 -31.42
CA ILE A 92 13.28 -18.17 -31.80
C ILE A 92 13.21 -18.19 -33.32
N GLU A 93 13.69 -19.28 -33.93
CA GLU A 93 13.84 -19.35 -35.39
C GLU A 93 12.49 -19.35 -36.13
N LYS A 94 11.48 -20.00 -35.57
CA LYS A 94 10.19 -20.13 -36.25
C LYS A 94 9.43 -18.80 -36.38
N THR A 95 9.63 -17.89 -35.43
CA THR A 95 8.99 -16.56 -35.41
C THR A 95 9.94 -15.45 -35.88
N ASN A 96 11.22 -15.77 -36.15
CA ASN A 96 12.28 -14.81 -36.46
C ASN A 96 12.38 -13.66 -35.43
N GLU A 97 12.12 -13.97 -34.16
CA GLU A 97 12.22 -12.99 -33.08
C GLU A 97 13.48 -13.20 -32.27
N THR A 98 14.17 -12.09 -31.97
CA THR A 98 15.35 -12.08 -31.13
C THR A 98 15.12 -11.19 -29.92
N PHE A 99 15.50 -11.70 -28.75
CA PHE A 99 15.27 -11.06 -27.48
C PHE A 99 16.58 -10.95 -26.71
N ARG A 100 16.73 -9.88 -25.95
CA ARG A 100 17.78 -9.74 -24.93
C ARG A 100 17.15 -9.62 -23.55
N LEU A 101 17.72 -10.35 -22.60
CA LEU A 101 17.30 -10.26 -21.20
C LEU A 101 18.00 -9.08 -20.51
N LEU A 102 17.20 -8.09 -20.13
CA LEU A 102 17.65 -6.91 -19.41
C LEU A 102 16.83 -6.73 -18.13
N TYR A 103 17.29 -5.83 -17.26
CA TYR A 103 16.53 -5.43 -16.08
C TYR A 103 15.68 -4.19 -16.38
N ASP A 104 14.46 -4.19 -15.86
CA ASP A 104 13.61 -3.00 -15.69
C ASP A 104 14.16 -2.11 -14.57
N ALA A 105 13.79 -0.82 -14.54
CA ALA A 105 14.09 0.08 -13.43
C ALA A 105 13.52 -0.42 -12.08
N LYS A 106 12.51 -1.29 -12.11
CA LYS A 106 11.94 -1.98 -10.93
C LYS A 106 12.73 -3.23 -10.50
N GLY A 107 13.84 -3.57 -11.17
CA GLY A 107 14.66 -4.73 -10.85
C GLY A 107 14.08 -6.07 -11.28
N ARG A 108 13.32 -6.10 -12.38
CA ARG A 108 12.68 -7.32 -12.92
C ARG A 108 13.27 -7.65 -14.28
N TYR A 109 13.32 -8.93 -14.65
CA TYR A 109 13.72 -9.30 -16.01
C TYR A 109 12.66 -8.89 -17.04
N THR A 110 13.06 -8.03 -17.97
CA THR A 110 12.30 -7.61 -19.15
C THR A 110 12.78 -8.36 -20.38
N VAL A 111 11.83 -8.81 -21.18
CA VAL A 111 12.09 -9.43 -22.48
C VAL A 111 12.14 -8.31 -23.51
N HIS A 112 13.35 -7.82 -23.80
CA HIS A 112 13.54 -6.72 -24.74
C HIS A 112 13.69 -7.29 -26.17
N ARG A 113 12.77 -6.95 -27.07
CA ARG A 113 12.88 -7.31 -28.48
C ARG A 113 14.00 -6.50 -29.13
N ILE A 114 14.88 -7.17 -29.86
CA ILE A 114 16.03 -6.57 -30.55
C ILE A 114 16.03 -6.95 -32.03
N THR A 115 16.86 -6.26 -32.81
CA THR A 115 17.11 -6.60 -34.20
C THR A 115 18.13 -7.74 -34.30
N GLU A 116 18.11 -8.49 -35.40
CA GLU A 116 19.04 -9.60 -35.62
C GLU A 116 20.51 -9.15 -35.63
N ALA A 117 20.80 -7.93 -36.11
CA ALA A 117 22.14 -7.37 -36.10
C ALA A 117 22.67 -7.20 -34.67
N GLU A 118 21.83 -6.71 -33.77
CA GLU A 118 22.17 -6.58 -32.34
C GLU A 118 22.24 -7.96 -31.66
N GLY A 119 21.45 -8.93 -32.14
CA GLY A 119 21.45 -10.30 -31.65
C GLY A 119 22.71 -11.11 -31.96
N LYS A 120 23.59 -10.62 -32.84
CA LYS A 120 24.87 -11.28 -33.16
C LYS A 120 25.92 -11.11 -32.06
N PHE A 121 25.82 -10.05 -31.25
CA PHE A 121 26.79 -9.77 -30.20
C PHE A 121 26.14 -9.66 -28.82
N LYS A 122 26.97 -9.77 -27.79
CA LYS A 122 26.58 -9.70 -26.38
C LYS A 122 27.65 -9.01 -25.56
N LEU A 123 27.26 -8.28 -24.52
CA LEU A 123 28.21 -7.72 -23.56
C LEU A 123 28.46 -8.70 -22.42
N CYS A 124 29.72 -8.90 -22.08
CA CYS A 124 30.16 -9.76 -20.99
C CYS A 124 31.12 -9.03 -20.05
N LYS A 125 30.72 -8.83 -18.79
CA LYS A 125 31.61 -8.32 -17.73
C LYS A 125 32.66 -9.35 -17.36
N VAL A 126 33.91 -8.90 -17.25
CA VAL A 126 35.06 -9.68 -16.77
C VAL A 126 35.03 -9.73 -15.24
N VAL A 127 34.92 -10.93 -14.69
CA VAL A 127 34.86 -11.16 -13.23
C VAL A 127 36.23 -11.56 -12.69
N LYS A 128 37.01 -12.32 -13.46
CA LYS A 128 38.34 -12.77 -13.06
C LYS A 128 39.28 -12.76 -14.25
N LYS A 129 40.52 -12.35 -14.03
CA LYS A 129 41.65 -12.51 -14.96
C LYS A 129 42.70 -13.38 -14.27
N SER A 130 43.20 -14.40 -14.97
CA SER A 130 44.18 -15.33 -14.41
C SER A 130 45.05 -15.91 -15.51
N VAL A 131 46.17 -16.50 -15.13
CA VAL A 131 47.04 -17.27 -16.02
C VAL A 131 46.78 -18.76 -15.78
N GLY A 132 46.64 -19.52 -16.87
CA GLY A 132 46.42 -20.96 -16.85
C GLY A 132 47.72 -21.75 -17.07
N PRO A 133 47.60 -23.07 -17.24
CA PRO A 133 48.73 -23.91 -17.60
C PRO A 133 49.42 -23.39 -18.88
N LYS A 134 50.75 -23.55 -18.95
CA LYS A 134 51.59 -23.06 -20.06
C LYS A 134 51.61 -21.53 -20.21
N GLY A 135 51.37 -20.79 -19.13
CA GLY A 135 51.44 -19.32 -19.14
C GLY A 135 50.33 -18.64 -19.95
N VAL A 136 49.25 -19.36 -20.29
CA VAL A 136 48.18 -18.81 -21.16
C VAL A 136 47.24 -17.91 -20.33
N PRO A 137 47.17 -16.60 -20.62
CA PRO A 137 46.23 -15.72 -19.94
C PRO A 137 44.79 -16.04 -20.37
N PHE A 138 43.87 -15.99 -19.42
CA PHE A 138 42.44 -16.12 -19.68
C PHE A 138 41.62 -15.18 -18.77
N ILE A 139 40.47 -14.79 -19.27
CA ILE A 139 39.44 -14.08 -18.51
C ILE A 139 38.21 -14.96 -18.34
N VAL A 140 37.59 -14.84 -17.18
CA VAL A 140 36.30 -15.45 -16.86
C VAL A 140 35.26 -14.35 -16.79
N THR A 141 34.21 -14.51 -17.58
CA THR A 141 33.09 -13.56 -17.65
C THR A 141 31.99 -13.92 -16.65
N HIS A 142 31.05 -13.00 -16.45
CA HIS A 142 29.91 -13.19 -15.55
C HIS A 142 28.97 -14.34 -15.96
N ASP A 143 28.93 -14.70 -17.25
CA ASP A 143 28.21 -15.86 -17.79
C ASP A 143 29.08 -17.13 -17.81
N ALA A 144 30.13 -17.16 -16.98
CA ALA A 144 31.04 -18.29 -16.79
C ALA A 144 31.79 -18.76 -18.06
N ARG A 145 31.83 -17.95 -19.12
CA ARG A 145 32.67 -18.25 -20.28
C ARG A 145 34.12 -17.96 -19.96
N THR A 146 35.01 -18.77 -20.52
CA THR A 146 36.46 -18.57 -20.43
C THR A 146 36.98 -18.17 -21.80
N ILE A 147 37.51 -16.95 -21.89
CA ILE A 147 38.12 -16.45 -23.13
C ILE A 147 39.63 -16.49 -22.94
N ARG A 148 40.32 -17.22 -23.82
CA ARG A 148 41.78 -17.37 -23.81
C ARG A 148 42.40 -16.29 -24.67
N TYR A 149 43.63 -15.89 -24.32
CA TYR A 149 44.39 -14.85 -25.01
C TYR A 149 43.64 -13.49 -25.10
N PRO A 150 43.16 -12.94 -23.97
CA PRO A 150 42.61 -11.58 -23.95
C PRO A 150 43.72 -10.54 -24.15
N ASP A 151 43.36 -9.37 -24.68
CA ASP A 151 44.23 -8.21 -24.74
C ASP A 151 44.79 -7.89 -23.33
N PRO A 152 46.11 -7.68 -23.18
CA PRO A 152 46.75 -7.31 -21.92
C PRO A 152 46.07 -6.15 -21.19
N HIS A 153 45.49 -5.18 -21.91
CA HIS A 153 44.87 -3.98 -21.36
C HIS A 153 43.52 -4.24 -20.67
N VAL A 154 42.87 -5.39 -20.91
CA VAL A 154 41.60 -5.76 -20.29
C VAL A 154 41.81 -6.08 -18.81
N LYS A 155 41.10 -5.40 -17.93
CA LYS A 155 41.15 -5.56 -16.47
C LYS A 155 39.86 -6.19 -15.93
N VAL A 156 39.90 -6.52 -14.64
CA VAL A 156 38.71 -7.03 -13.93
C VAL A 156 37.70 -5.89 -13.76
N ASN A 157 36.40 -6.21 -13.95
CA ASN A 157 35.25 -5.31 -14.01
C ASN A 157 35.03 -4.55 -15.32
N ASP A 158 35.92 -4.67 -16.29
CA ASP A 158 35.69 -4.20 -17.66
C ASP A 158 34.61 -5.05 -18.34
N THR A 159 34.00 -4.51 -19.39
CA THR A 159 33.01 -5.25 -20.19
C THR A 159 33.52 -5.47 -21.60
N VAL A 160 33.27 -6.68 -22.10
CA VAL A 160 33.81 -7.17 -23.36
C VAL A 160 32.66 -7.40 -24.33
N VAL A 161 32.81 -6.96 -25.58
CA VAL A 161 31.82 -7.16 -26.65
C VAL A 161 32.11 -8.48 -27.34
N LEU A 162 31.37 -9.51 -26.95
CA LEU A 162 31.50 -10.88 -27.44
C LEU A 162 30.67 -11.06 -28.72
N ASP A 163 31.28 -11.59 -29.78
CA ASP A 163 30.56 -12.13 -30.91
C ASP A 163 30.09 -13.56 -30.59
N ILE A 164 28.79 -13.80 -30.74
CA ILE A 164 28.15 -15.04 -30.29
C ILE A 164 28.53 -16.22 -31.18
N ALA A 165 28.73 -15.99 -32.48
CA ALA A 165 29.07 -17.04 -33.44
C ALA A 165 30.50 -17.55 -33.25
N SER A 166 31.47 -16.64 -33.19
CA SER A 166 32.89 -17.00 -33.03
C SER A 166 33.27 -17.31 -31.58
N GLY A 167 32.54 -16.76 -30.59
CA GLY A 167 32.91 -16.83 -29.18
C GLY A 167 34.18 -16.04 -28.83
N LYS A 168 34.67 -15.21 -29.76
CA LYS A 168 35.76 -14.24 -29.55
C LYS A 168 35.16 -12.86 -29.31
N PHE A 169 35.93 -11.96 -28.74
CA PHE A 169 35.50 -10.58 -28.54
C PHE A 169 36.20 -9.63 -29.51
N ASN A 170 35.48 -8.60 -29.91
CA ASN A 170 35.96 -7.61 -30.88
C ASN A 170 36.49 -6.35 -30.19
N ASP A 171 35.72 -5.80 -29.25
CA ASP A 171 36.03 -4.57 -28.52
C ASP A 171 35.77 -4.77 -27.02
N TYR A 172 36.30 -3.87 -26.20
CA TYR A 172 36.05 -3.83 -24.76
C TYR A 172 35.86 -2.39 -24.28
N VAL A 173 35.18 -2.25 -23.15
CA VAL A 173 34.92 -0.98 -22.46
C VAL A 173 35.53 -1.05 -21.08
N LYS A 174 36.41 -0.08 -20.78
CA LYS A 174 37.08 0.02 -19.49
C LYS A 174 36.15 0.51 -18.38
N PHE A 175 36.41 0.03 -17.17
CA PHE A 175 35.82 0.56 -15.94
C PHE A 175 36.50 1.86 -15.52
N ASP A 176 36.05 2.96 -16.13
CA ASP A 176 36.52 4.32 -15.84
C ASP A 176 35.32 5.25 -15.58
N GLN A 177 35.61 6.38 -14.93
CA GLN A 177 34.62 7.43 -14.66
C GLN A 177 34.11 8.02 -15.99
N GLY A 178 32.84 8.39 -16.03
CA GLY A 178 32.21 8.94 -17.23
C GLY A 178 31.60 7.91 -18.18
N ASN A 179 31.84 6.60 -17.97
CA ASN A 179 31.20 5.54 -18.76
C ASN A 179 29.80 5.19 -18.25
N LEU A 180 28.94 4.73 -19.15
CA LEU A 180 27.57 4.33 -18.84
C LEU A 180 27.54 2.94 -18.19
N CYS A 181 26.83 2.83 -17.08
CA CYS A 181 26.65 1.57 -16.36
C CYS A 181 25.18 1.26 -16.06
N MET A 182 24.88 -0.03 -15.94
CA MET A 182 23.63 -0.57 -15.42
C MET A 182 23.91 -1.32 -14.13
N VAL A 183 23.03 -1.16 -13.15
CA VAL A 183 23.11 -1.88 -11.88
C VAL A 183 22.45 -3.26 -12.02
N THR A 184 23.15 -4.32 -11.66
CA THR A 184 22.67 -5.71 -11.80
C THR A 184 22.16 -6.34 -10.50
N GLY A 185 22.29 -5.66 -9.36
CA GLY A 185 21.85 -6.19 -8.07
C GLY A 185 21.74 -5.15 -6.95
N GLY A 186 21.08 -5.54 -5.85
CA GLY A 186 20.77 -4.66 -4.73
C GLY A 186 19.49 -3.84 -4.94
N ARG A 187 19.28 -2.79 -4.13
CA ARG A 187 18.06 -1.96 -4.18
C ARG A 187 17.94 -1.14 -5.48
N ASN A 188 19.07 -0.71 -6.03
CA ASN A 188 19.13 0.13 -7.24
C ASN A 188 19.18 -0.69 -8.55
N MET A 189 18.80 -1.97 -8.51
CA MET A 189 18.89 -2.89 -9.66
C MET A 189 18.05 -2.41 -10.86
N GLY A 190 18.66 -2.44 -12.05
CA GLY A 190 18.06 -2.02 -13.31
C GLY A 190 18.12 -0.53 -13.60
N ARG A 191 18.68 0.28 -12.69
CA ARG A 191 18.96 1.69 -12.95
C ARG A 191 20.18 1.84 -13.86
N VAL A 192 20.13 2.86 -14.73
CA VAL A 192 21.18 3.18 -15.71
C VAL A 192 21.67 4.60 -15.50
N GLY A 193 22.99 4.75 -15.31
CA GLY A 193 23.61 6.04 -15.10
C GLY A 193 25.10 6.04 -15.42
N VAL A 194 25.68 7.23 -15.40
CA VAL A 194 27.10 7.46 -15.63
C VAL A 194 27.88 7.19 -14.34
N VAL A 195 28.98 6.47 -14.43
CA VAL A 195 29.88 6.21 -13.31
C VAL A 195 30.54 7.54 -12.88
N GLY A 196 30.31 7.94 -11.63
CA GLY A 196 30.97 9.05 -10.98
C GLY A 196 32.24 8.59 -10.26
N HIS A 197 32.36 8.92 -8.98
CA HIS A 197 33.53 8.57 -8.17
C HIS A 197 33.47 7.13 -7.62
N ARG A 198 34.63 6.47 -7.52
CA ARG A 198 34.82 5.17 -6.86
C ARG A 198 35.54 5.34 -5.54
N GLU A 199 34.88 4.98 -4.46
CA GLU A 199 35.46 4.88 -3.12
C GLU A 199 36.06 3.49 -2.93
N LYS A 200 37.37 3.46 -2.62
CA LYS A 200 38.10 2.23 -2.38
C LYS A 200 38.18 1.96 -0.90
N HIS A 201 37.75 0.77 -0.48
CA HIS A 201 37.85 0.32 0.90
C HIS A 201 38.68 -0.96 0.94
N PRO A 202 40.00 -0.88 1.21
CA PRO A 202 40.85 -2.06 1.23
C PRO A 202 40.35 -3.05 2.29
N GLY A 203 40.17 -4.31 1.89
CA GLY A 203 39.61 -5.37 2.75
C GLY A 203 38.09 -5.41 2.85
N SER A 204 37.38 -4.42 2.29
CA SER A 204 35.91 -4.37 2.24
C SER A 204 35.40 -4.21 0.80
N PHE A 205 34.12 -3.94 0.64
CA PHE A 205 33.49 -3.73 -0.66
C PHE A 205 33.68 -2.29 -1.12
N ASP A 206 34.29 -2.12 -2.29
CA ASP A 206 34.36 -0.83 -2.97
C ASP A 206 32.96 -0.31 -3.35
N ILE A 207 32.76 0.99 -3.15
CA ILE A 207 31.51 1.69 -3.41
C ILE A 207 31.68 2.57 -4.65
N VAL A 208 30.69 2.57 -5.53
CA VAL A 208 30.67 3.34 -6.77
C VAL A 208 29.45 4.24 -6.75
N HIS A 209 29.69 5.54 -6.90
CA HIS A 209 28.64 6.54 -7.08
C HIS A 209 28.26 6.63 -8.55
N VAL A 210 26.97 6.62 -8.83
CA VAL A 210 26.39 6.64 -10.18
C VAL A 210 25.40 7.80 -10.26
N LYS A 211 25.42 8.51 -11.39
CA LYS A 211 24.50 9.62 -11.68
C LYS A 211 23.61 9.26 -12.87
N ASP A 212 22.30 9.26 -12.65
CA ASP A 212 21.30 8.99 -13.70
C ASP A 212 21.17 10.16 -14.68
N ALA A 213 20.53 9.90 -15.82
CA ALA A 213 20.21 10.92 -16.81
C ALA A 213 19.33 12.07 -16.27
N ALA A 214 18.48 11.78 -15.28
CA ALA A 214 17.66 12.78 -14.58
C ALA A 214 18.41 13.56 -13.49
N GLY A 215 19.71 13.30 -13.30
CA GLY A 215 20.54 13.99 -12.31
C GLY A 215 20.53 13.38 -10.90
N HIS A 216 19.69 12.38 -10.63
CA HIS A 216 19.71 11.65 -9.36
C HIS A 216 21.01 10.87 -9.17
N THR A 217 21.62 11.01 -7.99
CA THR A 217 22.82 10.28 -7.61
C THR A 217 22.48 9.15 -6.64
N PHE A 218 23.13 8.00 -6.79
CA PHE A 218 23.04 6.90 -5.84
C PHE A 218 24.34 6.08 -5.82
N ALA A 219 24.51 5.31 -4.75
CA ALA A 219 25.68 4.46 -4.56
C ALA A 219 25.34 2.97 -4.69
N THR A 220 26.28 2.18 -5.20
CA THR A 220 26.20 0.70 -5.23
C THR A 220 27.57 0.07 -5.01
N ARG A 221 27.60 -1.23 -4.69
CA ARG A 221 28.86 -1.99 -4.62
C ARG A 221 29.42 -2.21 -6.02
N LEU A 222 30.75 -2.21 -6.16
CA LEU A 222 31.45 -2.47 -7.43
C LEU A 222 31.03 -3.78 -8.12
N SER A 223 30.70 -4.82 -7.34
CA SER A 223 30.22 -6.10 -7.88
C SER A 223 28.96 -5.96 -8.71
N ASN A 224 28.08 -5.03 -8.34
CA ASN A 224 26.75 -4.84 -8.92
C ASN A 224 26.75 -3.86 -10.10
N VAL A 225 27.88 -3.21 -10.40
CA VAL A 225 27.99 -2.29 -11.53
C VAL A 225 28.38 -3.06 -12.79
N PHE A 226 27.67 -2.85 -13.90
CA PHE A 226 27.96 -3.43 -15.20
C PHE A 226 28.05 -2.35 -16.26
N ILE A 227 29.15 -2.28 -17.01
CA ILE A 227 29.34 -1.23 -18.01
C ILE A 227 28.69 -1.61 -19.34
N ILE A 228 27.88 -0.70 -19.85
CA ILE A 228 27.08 -0.90 -21.06
C ILE A 228 27.50 0.02 -22.20
N GLY A 229 28.31 1.05 -21.95
CA GLY A 229 28.64 2.05 -22.97
C GLY A 229 29.87 2.90 -22.67
N LYS A 230 30.42 3.50 -23.73
CA LYS A 230 31.51 4.49 -23.68
C LYS A 230 30.85 5.88 -23.58
N GLY A 231 31.20 6.66 -22.56
CA GLY A 231 30.54 7.95 -22.32
C GLY A 231 29.05 7.81 -22.03
N THR A 232 28.22 8.66 -22.65
CA THR A 232 26.74 8.63 -22.54
C THR A 232 26.07 7.67 -23.52
N LYS A 233 26.80 7.14 -24.51
CA LYS A 233 26.25 6.28 -25.56
C LYS A 233 26.26 4.81 -25.14
N SER A 234 25.09 4.18 -25.09
CA SER A 234 24.98 2.73 -24.86
C SER A 234 25.40 1.94 -26.09
N LEU A 235 26.08 0.80 -25.87
CA LEU A 235 26.39 -0.17 -26.94
C LEU A 235 25.19 -1.08 -27.25
N VAL A 236 24.19 -1.08 -26.38
CA VAL A 236 23.01 -1.93 -26.45
C VAL A 236 21.74 -1.10 -26.33
N SER A 237 20.67 -1.59 -26.96
CA SER A 237 19.33 -1.03 -26.80
C SER A 237 18.83 -1.24 -25.37
N LEU A 238 18.25 -0.20 -24.78
CA LEU A 238 17.75 -0.18 -23.41
C LEU A 238 16.22 -0.32 -23.40
N PRO A 239 15.65 -1.02 -22.41
CA PRO A 239 14.22 -1.27 -22.35
C PRO A 239 13.44 -0.05 -21.84
N GLY A 240 12.24 0.14 -22.40
CA GLY A 240 11.25 1.12 -21.95
C GLY A 240 11.53 2.57 -22.33
N THR A 241 10.49 3.41 -22.24
CA THR A 241 10.56 4.86 -22.49
C THR A 241 11.50 5.56 -21.52
N THR A 242 11.63 5.02 -20.31
CA THR A 242 12.42 5.54 -19.19
C THR A 242 13.93 5.27 -19.28
N LYS A 243 14.40 4.41 -20.21
CA LYS A 243 15.82 4.07 -20.40
C LYS A 243 16.61 3.80 -19.11
N GLY A 244 15.98 3.16 -18.12
CA GLY A 244 16.61 2.81 -16.85
C GLY A 244 16.62 3.93 -15.79
N VAL A 245 15.90 5.04 -15.99
CA VAL A 245 15.66 6.03 -14.93
C VAL A 245 14.53 5.53 -14.02
N SER A 246 14.80 5.44 -12.72
CA SER A 246 13.77 5.15 -11.72
C SER A 246 13.17 6.47 -11.23
N PHE A 247 11.89 6.68 -11.51
CA PHE A 247 11.15 7.80 -10.91
C PHE A 247 10.77 7.48 -9.46
N ARG A 248 10.66 8.54 -8.65
CA ARG A 248 10.06 8.44 -7.32
C ARG A 248 8.58 8.08 -7.50
N TRP A 249 8.08 7.27 -6.60
CA TRP A 249 6.64 7.06 -6.49
C TRP A 249 6.04 8.31 -5.86
N ASP A 250 5.84 9.34 -6.68
CA ASP A 250 4.96 10.46 -6.35
C ASP A 250 3.59 10.09 -6.90
N VAL A 251 2.66 9.77 -6.01
CA VAL A 251 1.28 9.36 -6.34
C VAL A 251 0.54 10.50 -7.07
N HIS A 252 1.10 11.71 -7.10
CA HIS A 252 0.55 12.90 -7.75
C HIS A 252 0.76 13.05 -9.27
N LEU A 253 1.60 12.23 -9.93
CA LEU A 253 1.99 12.48 -11.33
C LEU A 253 1.62 11.39 -12.34
N CYS A 254 0.70 10.49 -11.98
CA CYS A 254 0.07 9.58 -12.94
C CYS A 254 -1.14 10.23 -13.64
N TYR A 255 -0.95 11.39 -14.27
CA TYR A 255 -1.82 11.87 -15.33
C TYR A 255 -0.94 12.30 -16.51
N PRO A 256 -1.14 11.75 -17.73
CA PRO A 256 -0.48 12.28 -18.90
C PRO A 256 -0.89 13.74 -19.09
N LEU A 257 0.11 14.60 -19.32
CA LEU A 257 -0.03 15.99 -19.75
C LEU A 257 -0.95 16.07 -20.97
N LEU A 258 -2.24 16.35 -20.74
CA LEU A 258 -3.14 16.92 -21.73
C LEU A 258 -3.31 18.39 -21.40
N ASP A 259 -2.77 19.17 -22.32
CA ASP A 259 -2.59 20.62 -22.34
C ASP A 259 -3.89 21.37 -21.98
N ARG A 260 -3.96 21.94 -20.76
CA ARG A 260 -5.10 22.72 -20.25
C ARG A 260 -5.08 24.19 -20.68
N ARG A 261 -4.59 24.53 -21.87
CA ARG A 261 -4.50 25.94 -22.33
C ARG A 261 -5.34 26.31 -23.55
N ALA A 262 -6.16 25.42 -24.10
CA ALA A 262 -6.83 25.68 -25.38
C ALA A 262 -8.35 25.48 -25.41
N TYR A 263 -9.11 25.73 -24.34
CA TYR A 263 -10.59 25.77 -24.44
C TYR A 263 -11.20 26.70 -23.39
N CYS A 264 -11.01 28.01 -23.54
CA CYS A 264 -11.81 28.99 -22.78
C CYS A 264 -11.90 30.34 -23.49
N THR A 265 -12.24 30.33 -24.78
CA THR A 265 -12.71 31.54 -25.50
C THR A 265 -13.57 31.11 -26.68
N LYS A 266 -14.89 31.00 -26.46
CA LYS A 266 -15.97 31.20 -27.44
C LYS A 266 -17.28 30.72 -26.83
N PHE A 267 -18.11 31.67 -26.39
CA PHE A 267 -19.47 31.88 -26.86
C PHE A 267 -20.13 32.90 -25.92
N GLY A 268 -20.40 34.08 -26.46
CA GLY A 268 -21.17 35.13 -25.81
C GLY A 268 -22.62 35.11 -26.25
N ALA A 269 -23.42 35.84 -25.47
CA ALA A 269 -24.73 36.41 -25.75
C ALA A 269 -25.92 35.46 -25.98
N GLY A 270 -26.83 35.49 -24.99
CA GLY A 270 -28.25 35.76 -25.16
C GLY A 270 -29.11 34.71 -25.86
N GLU A 271 -29.95 34.01 -25.08
CA GLU A 271 -31.40 33.97 -25.31
C GLU A 271 -32.12 33.21 -24.18
N ASN A 272 -33.38 33.58 -24.00
CA ASN A 272 -34.28 33.15 -22.94
C ASN A 272 -34.46 31.63 -22.87
N VAL A 273 -33.97 31.02 -21.79
CA VAL A 273 -34.34 29.64 -21.45
C VAL A 273 -34.56 29.43 -19.94
N ARG A 274 -35.31 30.35 -19.30
CA ARG A 274 -35.74 30.20 -17.89
C ARG A 274 -36.78 29.11 -17.65
N SER A 275 -37.31 28.48 -18.72
CA SER A 275 -38.28 27.37 -18.64
C SER A 275 -37.71 25.98 -18.95
N LEU A 276 -36.40 25.85 -19.24
CA LEU A 276 -35.70 24.55 -19.35
C LEU A 276 -34.66 24.30 -18.25
N LEU A 277 -34.56 25.21 -17.27
CA LEU A 277 -33.55 25.16 -16.20
C LEU A 277 -34.02 24.49 -14.90
N LEU A 278 -35.10 23.71 -14.94
CA LEU A 278 -35.55 22.90 -13.80
C LEU A 278 -35.19 21.40 -13.92
N ASN A 279 -34.60 20.95 -15.04
CA ASN A 279 -34.30 19.53 -15.29
C ASN A 279 -32.84 19.22 -15.67
N MET A 280 -31.88 20.11 -15.41
CA MET A 280 -30.48 19.87 -15.74
C MET A 280 -29.60 20.14 -14.51
N ARG A 281 -29.56 19.19 -13.57
CA ARG A 281 -28.42 19.09 -12.64
C ARG A 281 -27.16 18.93 -13.50
N PRO A 282 -26.07 19.69 -13.29
CA PRO A 282 -24.84 19.45 -14.02
C PRO A 282 -24.40 18.00 -13.75
N ALA A 283 -24.21 17.24 -14.80
CA ALA A 283 -23.78 15.85 -14.71
C ALA A 283 -22.44 15.79 -13.97
N VAL A 284 -22.45 15.37 -12.71
CA VAL A 284 -21.24 15.24 -11.90
C VAL A 284 -20.42 14.09 -12.49
N SER A 285 -19.19 14.38 -12.89
CA SER A 285 -18.28 13.36 -13.42
C SER A 285 -17.84 12.40 -12.32
N SER A 286 -17.59 11.14 -12.67
CA SER A 286 -17.01 10.15 -11.74
C SER A 286 -15.66 10.60 -11.19
N SER A 287 -14.88 11.36 -11.98
CA SER A 287 -13.61 11.98 -11.55
C SER A 287 -13.80 12.98 -10.42
N ASP A 288 -14.90 13.74 -10.46
CA ASP A 288 -15.13 14.84 -9.53
C ASP A 288 -15.53 14.27 -8.17
N ILE A 289 -16.44 13.29 -8.15
CA ILE A 289 -16.81 12.56 -6.93
C ILE A 289 -15.58 11.89 -6.33
N TRP A 290 -14.76 11.23 -7.16
CA TRP A 290 -13.53 10.58 -6.69
C TRP A 290 -12.60 11.58 -5.99
N SER A 291 -12.39 12.77 -6.57
CA SER A 291 -11.50 13.80 -6.02
C SER A 291 -11.89 14.32 -4.63
N VAL A 292 -13.18 14.22 -4.26
CA VAL A 292 -13.67 14.67 -2.95
C VAL A 292 -13.69 13.52 -1.92
N LEU A 293 -13.62 12.26 -2.35
CA LEU A 293 -13.63 11.06 -1.49
C LEU A 293 -12.27 10.78 -0.80
N HIS A 294 -11.46 11.81 -0.55
CA HIS A 294 -10.16 11.70 0.09
C HIS A 294 -10.19 12.49 1.41
N GLY A 295 -10.30 11.81 2.55
CA GLY A 295 -10.38 12.48 3.86
C GLY A 295 -10.61 11.58 5.06
N VAL A 296 -10.74 12.21 6.23
CA VAL A 296 -11.03 11.56 7.52
C VAL A 296 -12.48 11.80 7.90
N LEU A 297 -13.14 10.75 8.39
CA LEU A 297 -14.55 10.69 8.74
C LEU A 297 -14.73 10.30 10.20
N CYS A 298 -15.59 11.02 10.92
CA CYS A 298 -15.97 10.70 12.29
C CYS A 298 -17.30 9.92 12.34
N VAL A 299 -17.31 8.72 12.90
CA VAL A 299 -18.48 7.82 12.90
C VAL A 299 -18.73 7.29 14.31
N HIS A 300 -20.00 7.21 14.70
CA HIS A 300 -20.40 6.57 15.93
C HIS A 300 -20.68 5.09 15.69
N LYS A 301 -19.90 4.23 16.33
CA LYS A 301 -20.08 2.78 16.24
C LYS A 301 -21.10 2.30 17.29
N PRO A 302 -22.20 1.64 16.88
CA PRO A 302 -23.15 1.06 17.81
C PRO A 302 -22.59 -0.19 18.49
N ARG A 303 -23.26 -0.59 19.58
CA ARG A 303 -22.91 -1.80 20.31
C ARG A 303 -23.20 -3.04 19.46
N ASP A 304 -22.34 -4.05 19.59
CA ASP A 304 -22.48 -5.39 18.98
C ASP A 304 -22.30 -5.43 17.45
N VAL A 305 -21.85 -4.32 16.85
CA VAL A 305 -21.43 -4.27 15.45
C VAL A 305 -19.90 -4.28 15.39
N SER A 306 -19.33 -5.14 14.54
CA SER A 306 -17.87 -5.13 14.32
C SER A 306 -17.46 -3.97 13.41
N LEU A 307 -16.27 -3.42 13.59
CA LEU A 307 -15.73 -2.39 12.69
C LEU A 307 -15.69 -2.86 11.24
N THR A 308 -15.40 -4.13 10.99
CA THR A 308 -15.44 -4.73 9.65
C THR A 308 -16.83 -4.69 9.03
N ALA A 309 -17.88 -4.91 9.81
CA ALA A 309 -19.27 -4.80 9.34
C ALA A 309 -19.63 -3.35 9.05
N LEU A 310 -19.27 -2.42 9.95
CA LEU A 310 -19.53 -0.99 9.79
C LEU A 310 -18.84 -0.43 8.53
N LYS A 311 -17.59 -0.80 8.28
CA LYS A 311 -16.87 -0.46 7.05
C LYS A 311 -17.56 -0.96 5.79
N LYS A 312 -18.11 -2.18 5.82
CA LYS A 312 -18.86 -2.72 4.67
C LYS A 312 -20.14 -1.94 4.41
N ILE A 313 -20.85 -1.53 5.46
CA ILE A 313 -22.05 -0.69 5.35
C ILE A 313 -21.67 0.67 4.76
N LEU A 314 -20.60 1.31 5.28
CA LEU A 314 -20.09 2.58 4.78
C LEU A 314 -19.67 2.51 3.30
N ILE A 315 -18.87 1.52 2.93
CA ILE A 315 -18.42 1.32 1.53
C ILE A 315 -19.63 1.05 0.62
N SER A 316 -20.59 0.24 1.07
CA SER A 316 -21.79 -0.03 0.27
C SER A 316 -22.66 1.21 0.07
N ALA A 317 -22.78 2.07 1.08
CA ALA A 317 -23.50 3.34 0.97
C ALA A 317 -22.81 4.29 -0.01
N ILE A 318 -21.48 4.47 0.11
CA ILE A 318 -20.71 5.35 -0.79
C ILE A 318 -20.79 4.84 -2.23
N CYS A 319 -20.59 3.55 -2.49
CA CYS A 319 -20.68 3.00 -3.85
C CYS A 319 -22.09 3.16 -4.44
N SER A 320 -23.13 2.83 -3.66
CA SER A 320 -24.53 2.94 -4.10
C SER A 320 -24.88 4.38 -4.48
N ASP A 321 -24.60 5.34 -3.59
CA ASP A 321 -24.92 6.74 -3.81
C ASP A 321 -24.08 7.35 -4.94
N ALA A 322 -22.78 7.05 -5.00
CA ALA A 322 -21.91 7.56 -6.05
C ALA A 322 -22.32 7.04 -7.43
N ASN A 323 -22.66 5.76 -7.56
CA ASN A 323 -23.14 5.19 -8.82
C ASN A 323 -24.52 5.75 -9.22
N ASN A 324 -25.37 6.11 -8.26
CA ASN A 324 -26.65 6.79 -8.53
C ASN A 324 -26.45 8.24 -9.02
N CYS A 325 -25.39 8.92 -8.58
CA CYS A 325 -25.07 10.28 -9.01
C CYS A 325 -24.43 10.37 -10.40
N VAL A 326 -23.71 9.33 -10.83
CA VAL A 326 -23.00 9.31 -12.12
C VAL A 326 -23.98 8.95 -13.25
N PRO A 327 -24.06 9.74 -14.33
CA PRO A 327 -24.87 9.38 -15.49
C PRO A 327 -24.32 8.12 -16.18
N PRO A 328 -25.17 7.30 -16.84
CA PRO A 328 -24.72 6.11 -17.54
C PRO A 328 -23.67 6.45 -18.61
N ALA A 329 -22.60 5.67 -18.66
CA ALA A 329 -21.50 5.87 -19.60
C ALA A 329 -22.02 5.83 -21.05
N ARG A 330 -21.71 6.87 -21.84
CA ARG A 330 -22.00 6.87 -23.27
C ARG A 330 -21.06 5.90 -23.98
N ILE A 331 -21.62 4.87 -24.59
CA ILE A 331 -20.86 3.85 -25.31
C ILE A 331 -20.39 4.44 -26.64
N PRO A 332 -19.07 4.44 -26.94
CA PRO A 332 -18.57 4.95 -28.20
C PRO A 332 -18.97 4.02 -29.35
N VAL A 333 -19.22 4.60 -30.52
CA VAL A 333 -19.52 3.85 -31.74
C VAL A 333 -18.22 3.68 -32.51
N ILE A 334 -17.84 2.43 -32.80
CA ILE A 334 -16.68 2.09 -33.63
C ILE A 334 -17.16 1.68 -35.03
N GLU A 335 -16.34 1.97 -36.03
CA GLU A 335 -16.55 1.53 -37.40
C GLU A 335 -15.78 0.23 -37.66
N MET A 336 -16.50 -0.86 -37.93
CA MET A 336 -15.94 -2.16 -38.28
C MET A 336 -16.00 -2.42 -39.78
N PRO A 337 -14.91 -2.85 -40.43
CA PRO A 337 -14.93 -3.20 -41.84
C PRO A 337 -15.80 -4.45 -42.07
N VAL A 338 -16.77 -4.36 -42.98
CA VAL A 338 -17.56 -5.49 -43.48
C VAL A 338 -16.75 -6.17 -44.56
N VAL A 339 -16.42 -7.44 -44.33
CA VAL A 339 -15.55 -8.22 -45.21
C VAL A 339 -16.38 -9.29 -45.90
N GLU A 340 -16.44 -9.23 -47.23
CA GLU A 340 -17.12 -10.23 -48.05
C GLU A 340 -16.11 -10.93 -48.97
N PRO A 341 -16.27 -12.24 -49.22
CA PRO A 341 -15.41 -12.96 -50.13
C PRO A 341 -15.68 -12.54 -51.57
N HIS A 342 -14.63 -12.21 -52.32
CA HIS A 342 -14.75 -11.88 -53.73
C HIS A 342 -15.28 -13.09 -54.52
N PRO A 343 -16.33 -12.91 -55.36
CA PRO A 343 -17.12 -14.01 -55.92
C PRO A 343 -16.33 -14.98 -56.81
N LYS A 344 -15.15 -14.61 -57.33
CA LYS A 344 -14.32 -15.48 -58.18
C LYS A 344 -13.03 -15.98 -57.52
N SER A 345 -12.43 -15.20 -56.63
CA SER A 345 -11.10 -15.50 -56.07
C SER A 345 -11.15 -15.95 -54.61
N GLN A 346 -12.34 -15.91 -53.97
CA GLN A 346 -12.55 -16.15 -52.54
C GLN A 346 -11.69 -15.29 -51.59
N ALA A 347 -10.91 -14.35 -52.11
CA ALA A 347 -10.14 -13.42 -51.32
C ALA A 347 -11.09 -12.45 -50.60
N LEU A 348 -10.83 -12.21 -49.32
CA LEU A 348 -11.63 -11.35 -48.47
C LEU A 348 -11.42 -9.87 -48.83
N LEU A 349 -12.47 -9.18 -49.28
CA LEU A 349 -12.46 -7.75 -49.62
C LEU A 349 -13.31 -6.96 -48.61
N VAL A 350 -12.84 -5.78 -48.22
CA VAL A 350 -13.61 -4.86 -47.37
C VAL A 350 -14.59 -4.10 -48.26
N VAL A 351 -15.89 -4.39 -48.14
CA VAL A 351 -16.96 -3.82 -48.99
C VAL A 351 -17.55 -2.54 -48.39
N GLY A 352 -17.40 -2.32 -47.08
CA GLY A 352 -17.86 -1.11 -46.41
C GLY A 352 -17.52 -1.06 -44.93
N MET A 353 -17.97 -0.04 -44.22
CA MET A 353 -17.78 0.14 -42.77
C MET A 353 -19.14 0.08 -42.06
N ARG A 354 -19.28 -0.83 -41.10
CA ARG A 354 -20.46 -0.97 -40.23
C ARG A 354 -20.22 -0.23 -38.92
N LYS A 355 -21.11 0.71 -38.59
CA LYS A 355 -21.13 1.35 -37.27
C LYS A 355 -21.68 0.36 -36.24
N GLN A 356 -20.85 -0.01 -35.28
CA GLN A 356 -21.18 -0.91 -34.18
C GLN A 356 -20.83 -0.24 -32.84
N LEU A 357 -21.69 -0.42 -31.84
CA LEU A 357 -21.39 0.03 -30.48
C LEU A 357 -20.19 -0.76 -29.93
N ASP A 358 -19.21 -0.05 -29.38
CA ASP A 358 -18.07 -0.67 -28.73
C ASP A 358 -18.44 -1.13 -27.33
N TYR A 359 -18.75 -2.41 -27.19
CA TYR A 359 -19.07 -2.99 -25.90
C TYR A 359 -17.85 -3.12 -24.98
N SER A 360 -16.62 -2.83 -25.43
CA SER A 360 -15.42 -2.91 -24.59
C SER A 360 -15.51 -2.00 -23.37
N SER A 361 -16.19 -0.85 -23.49
CA SER A 361 -16.41 0.11 -22.42
C SER A 361 -17.81 0.01 -21.79
N HIS A 362 -18.57 -1.05 -22.07
CA HIS A 362 -19.92 -1.20 -21.55
C HIS A 362 -19.90 -1.46 -20.03
N PRO A 363 -20.81 -0.88 -19.22
CA PRO A 363 -20.85 -1.09 -17.76
C PRO A 363 -20.96 -2.57 -17.33
N LEU A 364 -21.62 -3.42 -18.12
CA LEU A 364 -21.65 -4.88 -17.86
C LEU A 364 -20.29 -5.58 -18.04
N VAL A 365 -19.38 -4.98 -18.82
CA VAL A 365 -18.04 -5.53 -19.09
C VAL A 365 -17.01 -4.90 -18.15
N VAL A 366 -17.01 -3.56 -18.03
CA VAL A 366 -16.09 -2.79 -17.19
C VAL A 366 -16.55 -2.69 -15.73
N GLY A 367 -17.81 -3.02 -15.42
CA GLY A 367 -18.46 -2.82 -14.13
C GLY A 367 -18.98 -1.39 -13.92
N GLU A 368 -19.61 -1.17 -12.77
CA GLU A 368 -20.03 0.15 -12.31
C GLU A 368 -18.82 1.09 -12.10
N ALA A 369 -19.09 2.40 -12.08
CA ALA A 369 -18.05 3.43 -11.98
C ALA A 369 -17.27 3.37 -10.64
N PHE A 370 -17.99 3.09 -9.55
CA PHE A 370 -17.40 2.89 -8.23
C PHE A 370 -17.65 1.46 -7.76
N ARG A 371 -16.58 0.71 -7.51
CA ARG A 371 -16.66 -0.63 -6.93
C ARG A 371 -16.20 -0.60 -5.48
N ARG A 372 -16.67 -1.60 -4.72
CA ARG A 372 -16.27 -1.78 -3.31
C ARG A 372 -14.76 -1.99 -3.12
N GLU A 373 -14.07 -2.44 -4.18
CA GLU A 373 -12.63 -2.69 -4.18
C GLU A 373 -11.80 -1.42 -4.35
N ASP A 374 -12.40 -0.37 -4.92
CA ASP A 374 -11.71 0.89 -5.21
C ASP A 374 -11.57 1.73 -3.94
N ILE A 375 -12.56 1.66 -3.05
CA ILE A 375 -12.61 2.47 -1.82
C ILE A 375 -11.84 1.79 -0.70
N ARG A 376 -10.75 2.43 -0.25
CA ARG A 376 -9.98 2.00 0.92
C ARG A 376 -10.50 2.68 2.17
N VAL A 377 -10.82 1.91 3.21
CA VAL A 377 -11.25 2.44 4.52
C VAL A 377 -10.47 1.81 5.66
N GLU A 378 -9.78 2.63 6.44
CA GLU A 378 -9.00 2.25 7.62
C GLU A 378 -9.48 3.00 8.87
N GLU A 379 -9.31 2.41 10.05
CA GLU A 379 -9.69 3.00 11.33
C GLU A 379 -8.46 3.54 12.08
N LEU A 380 -8.66 4.59 12.88
CA LEU A 380 -7.60 5.12 13.75
C LEU A 380 -7.31 4.18 14.92
N HIS A 381 -8.35 3.87 15.71
CA HIS A 381 -8.31 3.01 16.89
C HIS A 381 -9.22 1.81 16.70
N TYR A 382 -8.75 0.63 17.13
CA TYR A 382 -9.56 -0.58 17.10
C TYR A 382 -10.49 -0.64 18.31
N LEU A 383 -11.79 -0.74 18.06
CA LEU A 383 -12.82 -0.98 19.08
C LEU A 383 -13.40 -2.39 18.92
N GLU A 384 -13.39 -3.19 19.99
CA GLU A 384 -13.96 -4.53 20.02
C GLU A 384 -15.47 -4.51 19.74
N PRO A 385 -16.08 -5.54 19.13
CA PRO A 385 -17.51 -5.55 18.79
C PRO A 385 -18.46 -5.23 19.96
N ALA A 386 -18.09 -5.58 21.20
CA ALA A 386 -18.90 -5.29 22.38
C ALA A 386 -18.81 -3.83 22.86
N SER A 387 -17.81 -3.08 22.39
CA SER A 387 -17.56 -1.67 22.70
C SER A 387 -18.27 -0.76 21.70
N SER A 388 -18.84 0.33 22.20
CA SER A 388 -19.54 1.36 21.41
C SER A 388 -18.82 2.70 21.51
N GLY A 389 -19.03 3.63 20.58
CA GLY A 389 -18.54 5.01 20.73
C GLY A 389 -18.01 5.63 19.46
N VAL A 390 -17.38 6.79 19.62
CA VAL A 390 -16.79 7.57 18.53
C VAL A 390 -15.58 6.82 17.93
N CYS A 391 -15.53 6.74 16.61
CA CYS A 391 -14.48 6.10 15.82
C CYS A 391 -14.11 7.00 14.64
N LEU A 392 -12.82 7.08 14.33
CA LEU A 392 -12.34 7.79 13.15
C LEU A 392 -11.97 6.80 12.04
N PHE A 393 -12.43 7.09 10.83
CA PHE A 393 -12.10 6.34 9.62
C PHE A 393 -11.39 7.24 8.61
N GLY A 394 -10.34 6.74 7.97
CA GLY A 394 -9.71 7.36 6.82
C GLY A 394 -10.24 6.72 5.54
N ILE A 395 -10.59 7.54 4.56
CA ILE A 395 -11.06 7.11 3.24
C ILE A 395 -9.98 7.48 2.21
N ASN A 396 -9.59 6.50 1.40
CA ASN A 396 -8.57 6.63 0.34
C ASN A 396 -7.27 7.27 0.88
N ASP A 397 -6.89 8.45 0.40
CA ASP A 397 -5.66 9.15 0.84
C ASP A 397 -5.73 9.58 2.31
N GLY A 398 -6.94 9.69 2.87
CA GLY A 398 -7.15 9.88 4.31
C GLY A 398 -6.60 8.74 5.16
N CYS A 399 -6.36 7.55 4.59
CA CYS A 399 -5.68 6.46 5.31
C CYS A 399 -4.22 6.83 5.66
N GLU A 400 -3.53 7.57 4.80
CA GLU A 400 -2.16 8.05 5.08
C GLU A 400 -2.19 9.13 6.16
N GLN A 401 -3.23 9.97 6.17
CA GLN A 401 -3.44 10.97 7.22
C GLN A 401 -3.62 10.31 8.60
N LEU A 402 -4.28 9.15 8.70
CA LEU A 402 -4.46 8.46 9.98
C LEU A 402 -3.15 8.10 10.67
N GLU A 403 -2.10 7.72 9.93
CA GLU A 403 -0.80 7.40 10.53
C GLU A 403 -0.22 8.64 11.23
N SER A 404 -0.28 9.80 10.58
CA SER A 404 0.15 11.07 11.17
C SER A 404 -0.69 11.49 12.38
N LEU A 405 -1.97 11.12 12.42
CA LEU A 405 -2.85 11.37 13.57
C LEU A 405 -2.56 10.43 14.74
N ARG A 406 -2.15 9.18 14.50
CA ARG A 406 -1.75 8.26 15.59
C ARG A 406 -0.51 8.78 16.33
N ASP A 407 0.42 9.38 15.61
CA ASP A 407 1.63 9.97 16.19
C ASP A 407 1.33 11.17 17.10
N ARG A 408 0.17 11.83 16.93
CA ARG A 408 -0.26 12.94 17.81
C ARG A 408 -0.64 12.48 19.21
N ALA A 409 -0.91 11.19 19.43
CA ALA A 409 -1.21 10.59 20.73
C ALA A 409 -2.25 11.39 21.56
N TRP A 410 -3.44 11.60 20.97
CA TRP A 410 -4.52 12.36 21.60
C TRP A 410 -5.06 11.73 22.89
N VAL A 411 -5.57 12.60 23.78
CA VAL A 411 -6.33 12.16 24.96
C VAL A 411 -7.74 11.76 24.55
N ASN A 412 -8.06 10.52 24.86
CA ASN A 412 -9.34 9.91 24.59
C ASN A 412 -10.12 9.75 25.90
N GLU A 413 -11.43 9.98 25.87
CA GLU A 413 -12.30 9.81 27.04
C GLU A 413 -13.18 8.56 26.91
N TYR A 414 -13.13 7.72 27.93
CA TYR A 414 -13.89 6.48 28.00
C TYR A 414 -14.82 6.47 29.19
N ARG A 415 -16.07 6.11 28.97
CA ARG A 415 -17.05 5.81 30.01
C ARG A 415 -17.18 4.30 30.18
N LEU A 416 -16.72 3.80 31.32
CA LEU A 416 -16.75 2.40 31.69
C LEU A 416 -17.86 2.15 32.69
N LEU A 417 -18.68 1.13 32.44
CA LEU A 417 -19.70 0.65 33.37
C LEU A 417 -19.26 -0.72 33.91
N GLY A 418 -18.86 -0.74 35.17
CA GLY A 418 -18.42 -1.93 35.89
C GLY A 418 -19.53 -2.54 36.75
N GLN A 419 -19.48 -3.87 36.91
CA GLN A 419 -20.27 -4.61 37.88
C GLN A 419 -19.33 -5.33 38.85
N LEU A 420 -19.45 -5.03 40.15
CA LEU A 420 -18.74 -5.67 41.25
C LEU A 420 -19.28 -7.08 41.53
N GLY A 421 -18.44 -7.91 42.15
CA GLY A 421 -18.74 -9.27 42.58
C GLY A 421 -18.79 -10.32 41.48
N ARG A 422 -18.33 -9.99 40.27
CA ARG A 422 -18.42 -10.86 39.09
C ARG A 422 -17.19 -10.68 38.21
N GLU A 423 -16.53 -11.79 37.88
CA GLU A 423 -15.41 -11.84 36.92
C GLU A 423 -15.77 -12.72 35.72
N THR A 424 -15.39 -12.28 34.53
CA THR A 424 -15.59 -13.03 33.27
C THR A 424 -14.26 -13.56 32.72
N TYR A 425 -14.33 -14.62 31.91
CA TYR A 425 -13.14 -15.16 31.24
C TYR A 425 -12.45 -14.07 30.41
N LYS A 426 -11.14 -13.88 30.60
CA LYS A 426 -10.33 -12.81 29.98
C LYS A 426 -10.89 -11.38 30.17
N ASN A 427 -11.71 -11.17 31.20
CA ASN A 427 -12.43 -9.92 31.47
C ASN A 427 -13.26 -9.43 30.27
N GLU A 428 -13.73 -10.32 29.40
CA GLU A 428 -14.53 -9.95 28.23
C GLU A 428 -15.94 -9.50 28.67
N ILE A 429 -16.50 -8.50 27.97
CA ILE A 429 -17.81 -7.92 28.32
C ILE A 429 -18.94 -8.97 28.24
N ARG A 430 -18.90 -9.82 27.22
CA ARG A 430 -19.86 -10.93 27.01
C ARG A 430 -19.29 -12.30 27.44
N GLY A 431 -18.14 -12.32 28.12
CA GLY A 431 -17.48 -13.56 28.53
C GLY A 431 -18.29 -14.36 29.57
N LYS A 432 -18.09 -15.68 29.61
CA LYS A 432 -18.65 -16.56 30.65
C LYS A 432 -18.15 -16.13 32.03
N VAL A 433 -19.02 -16.13 33.02
CA VAL A 433 -18.66 -15.84 34.42
C VAL A 433 -17.82 -16.97 34.97
N VAL A 434 -16.64 -16.63 35.48
CA VAL A 434 -15.70 -17.59 36.07
C VAL A 434 -15.75 -17.52 37.59
N VAL A 435 -15.74 -16.31 38.15
CA VAL A 435 -15.66 -16.09 39.60
C VAL A 435 -16.79 -15.15 40.04
N LYS A 436 -17.36 -15.45 41.20
CA LYS A 436 -18.26 -14.55 41.94
C LYS A 436 -17.69 -14.31 43.33
N CYS A 437 -17.73 -13.06 43.78
CA CYS A 437 -17.24 -12.65 45.10
C CYS A 437 -18.26 -11.72 45.78
N ALA A 438 -18.25 -11.68 47.11
CA ALA A 438 -19.04 -10.71 47.87
C ALA A 438 -18.53 -9.27 47.60
N TYR A 439 -19.42 -8.28 47.68
CA TYR A 439 -19.11 -6.87 47.42
C TYR A 439 -19.59 -5.92 48.53
N ASP A 440 -20.07 -6.47 49.65
CA ASP A 440 -20.70 -5.70 50.75
C ASP A 440 -19.72 -4.72 51.42
N GLY A 441 -18.42 -5.03 51.38
CA GLY A 441 -17.36 -4.18 51.94
C GLY A 441 -16.98 -2.94 51.11
N VAL A 442 -17.57 -2.76 49.92
CA VAL A 442 -17.21 -1.68 48.99
C VAL A 442 -18.16 -0.49 49.14
N THR A 443 -17.69 0.56 49.80
CA THR A 443 -18.40 1.84 49.90
C THR A 443 -17.90 2.85 48.86
N LYS A 444 -18.74 3.83 48.51
CA LYS A 444 -18.38 4.93 47.59
C LYS A 444 -17.10 5.64 48.06
N TYR A 445 -16.96 5.87 49.37
CA TYR A 445 -15.79 6.51 49.97
C TYR A 445 -14.50 5.70 49.74
N ARG A 446 -14.53 4.39 49.98
CA ARG A 446 -13.38 3.50 49.75
C ARG A 446 -12.96 3.49 48.27
N MET A 447 -13.94 3.45 47.37
CA MET A 447 -13.72 3.53 45.93
C MET A 447 -13.03 4.86 45.55
N GLN A 448 -13.58 6.00 45.96
CA GLN A 448 -13.00 7.32 45.66
C GLN A 448 -11.57 7.47 46.21
N LYS A 449 -11.33 7.02 47.44
CA LYS A 449 -9.99 7.04 48.07
C LYS A 449 -8.97 6.18 47.32
N LEU A 450 -9.41 5.04 46.76
CA LEU A 450 -8.54 4.22 45.93
C LEU A 450 -8.26 4.88 44.58
N LEU A 451 -9.29 5.39 43.90
CA LEU A 451 -9.13 6.03 42.59
C LEU A 451 -8.19 7.25 42.65
N SER A 452 -8.26 8.05 43.71
CA SER A 452 -7.33 9.19 43.90
C SER A 452 -5.88 8.73 44.11
N ARG A 453 -5.67 7.62 44.83
CA ARG A 453 -4.34 7.01 44.99
C ARG A 453 -3.81 6.48 43.66
N VAL A 454 -4.64 5.77 42.90
CA VAL A 454 -4.27 5.22 41.58
C VAL A 454 -3.95 6.35 40.60
N GLN A 455 -4.76 7.42 40.58
CA GLN A 455 -4.50 8.60 39.76
C GLN A 455 -3.16 9.25 40.13
N ALA A 456 -2.82 9.35 41.43
CA ALA A 456 -1.54 9.87 41.87
C ALA A 456 -0.35 8.99 41.43
N GLN A 457 -0.52 7.67 41.39
CA GLN A 457 0.50 6.75 40.87
C GLN A 457 0.74 6.96 39.37
N TYR A 458 -0.33 7.04 38.56
CA TYR A 458 -0.20 7.29 37.12
C TYR A 458 0.40 8.66 36.81
N LYS A 459 0.10 9.69 37.62
CA LYS A 459 0.75 11.00 37.50
C LYS A 459 2.27 10.92 37.68
N ARG A 460 2.76 10.13 38.63
CA ARG A 460 4.21 9.91 38.81
C ARG A 460 4.81 9.16 37.61
N LEU A 461 4.13 8.09 37.18
CA LEU A 461 4.53 7.26 36.05
C LEU A 461 4.64 8.07 34.74
N ALA A 462 3.79 9.09 34.55
CA ALA A 462 3.86 9.97 33.38
C ALA A 462 5.21 10.71 33.26
N PHE A 463 5.78 11.19 34.39
CA PHE A 463 7.11 11.83 34.38
C PHE A 463 8.22 10.82 34.10
N GLU A 464 8.11 9.61 34.66
CA GLU A 464 9.06 8.53 34.40
C GLU A 464 9.07 8.13 32.92
N LEU A 465 7.90 7.97 32.29
CA LEU A 465 7.79 7.64 30.85
C LEU A 465 8.18 8.79 29.92
N ALA A 466 8.20 10.02 30.41
CA ALA A 466 8.77 11.16 29.70
C ALA A 466 10.32 11.20 29.77
N ASN A 467 10.95 10.24 30.47
CA ASN A 467 12.38 10.22 30.79
C ASN A 467 12.83 11.51 31.51
N VAL A 468 11.98 12.08 32.36
CA VAL A 468 12.29 13.27 33.14
C VAL A 468 12.37 12.88 34.60
N ASP A 469 13.50 13.16 35.24
CA ASP A 469 13.67 12.92 36.67
C ASP A 469 12.78 13.89 37.46
N LEU A 470 11.98 13.38 38.40
CA LEU A 470 11.06 14.18 39.23
C LEU A 470 11.79 15.25 40.07
N GLN A 471 13.09 15.05 40.36
CA GLN A 471 13.89 16.02 41.11
C GLN A 471 14.50 17.13 40.23
N SER A 472 14.35 17.05 38.92
CA SER A 472 14.93 18.01 37.98
C SER A 472 14.11 19.30 37.86
N GLN A 473 14.79 20.39 37.47
CA GLN A 473 14.13 21.64 37.12
C GLN A 473 13.20 21.49 35.89
N GLU A 474 13.58 20.62 34.94
CA GLU A 474 12.75 20.31 33.76
C GLU A 474 11.39 19.71 34.16
N ALA A 475 11.35 18.79 35.15
CA ALA A 475 10.09 18.25 35.66
C ALA A 475 9.21 19.33 36.29
N PHE A 476 9.80 20.29 37.02
CA PHE A 476 9.06 21.40 37.61
C PHE A 476 8.44 22.31 36.55
N GLU A 477 9.21 22.65 35.51
CA GLU A 477 8.72 23.47 34.40
C GLU A 477 7.61 22.76 33.60
N LEU A 478 7.78 21.46 33.33
CA LEU A 478 6.74 20.67 32.68
C LEU A 478 5.48 20.58 33.53
N ALA A 479 5.61 20.31 34.83
CA ALA A 479 4.48 20.24 35.75
C ALA A 479 3.70 21.56 35.85
N ARG A 480 4.38 22.72 35.73
CA ARG A 480 3.71 24.04 35.66
C ARG A 480 2.89 24.21 34.38
N LYS A 481 3.36 23.64 33.28
CA LYS A 481 2.69 23.74 31.97
C LYS A 481 1.57 22.72 31.79
N GLY A 482 1.68 21.52 32.37
CA GLY A 482 0.66 20.49 32.30
C GLY A 482 1.19 19.06 32.51
N LEU A 483 0.42 18.07 32.08
CA LEU A 483 0.83 16.67 32.16
C LEU A 483 1.74 16.34 30.95
N PRO A 484 2.91 15.71 31.18
CA PRO A 484 3.86 15.41 30.10
C PRO A 484 3.34 14.29 29.20
N ARG A 485 3.66 14.36 27.91
CA ARG A 485 3.39 13.27 26.95
C ARG A 485 4.41 12.13 27.14
N PRO A 486 3.98 10.85 27.04
CA PRO A 486 4.92 9.73 27.05
C PRO A 486 5.77 9.75 25.77
N LYS A 487 7.10 9.66 25.91
CA LYS A 487 8.01 9.55 24.76
C LYS A 487 7.96 8.17 24.12
N ILE A 488 7.60 7.14 24.89
CA ILE A 488 7.51 5.77 24.41
C ILE A 488 6.12 5.54 23.81
N LEU A 489 6.06 5.48 22.47
CA LEU A 489 4.83 5.23 21.72
C LEU A 489 4.21 3.88 22.12
N GLY A 490 2.88 3.86 22.27
CA GLY A 490 2.10 2.64 22.53
C GLY A 490 2.00 2.20 23.99
N THR A 491 2.60 2.92 24.94
CA THR A 491 2.38 2.64 26.36
C THR A 491 1.08 3.30 26.83
N PRO A 492 0.09 2.54 27.34
CA PRO A 492 -1.19 3.11 27.75
C PRO A 492 -1.01 3.98 29.00
N MET A 493 -1.53 5.19 28.97
CA MET A 493 -1.42 6.17 30.04
C MET A 493 -2.77 6.72 30.47
N VAL A 494 -2.98 6.87 31.78
CA VAL A 494 -4.22 7.40 32.37
C VAL A 494 -3.92 8.73 33.07
N TYR A 495 -4.55 9.82 32.63
CA TYR A 495 -4.37 11.16 33.21
C TYR A 495 -5.47 11.51 34.23
N GLY A 496 -6.71 11.13 33.90
CA GLY A 496 -7.91 11.48 34.66
C GLY A 496 -8.74 10.24 35.00
N ILE A 497 -9.22 10.17 36.25
CA ILE A 497 -10.13 9.12 36.70
C ILE A 497 -11.25 9.77 37.51
N ASN A 498 -12.47 9.75 36.99
CA ASN A 498 -13.64 10.33 37.63
C ASN A 498 -14.69 9.25 37.91
N LEU A 499 -15.23 9.23 39.13
CA LEU A 499 -16.33 8.35 39.53
C LEU A 499 -17.65 9.09 39.35
N ASN A 500 -18.42 8.75 38.31
CA ASN A 500 -19.65 9.45 37.96
C ASN A 500 -20.83 8.97 38.79
N SER A 501 -21.03 7.65 38.84
CA SER A 501 -22.11 7.04 39.63
C SER A 501 -21.65 5.76 40.33
N PHE A 502 -22.15 5.56 41.55
CA PHE A 502 -21.89 4.37 42.34
C PHE A 502 -23.18 3.90 43.00
N LYS A 503 -23.71 2.76 42.54
CA LYS A 503 -24.85 2.07 43.12
C LYS A 503 -24.56 0.58 43.10
N ALA A 504 -23.98 0.07 44.19
CA ALA A 504 -23.55 -1.33 44.30
C ALA A 504 -24.67 -2.29 43.81
N PRO A 505 -24.35 -3.28 42.95
CA PRO A 505 -23.02 -3.66 42.47
C PRO A 505 -22.51 -2.87 41.25
N HIS A 506 -23.28 -1.93 40.69
CA HIS A 506 -22.91 -1.20 39.48
C HIS A 506 -22.20 0.12 39.79
N PHE A 507 -21.20 0.46 39.00
CA PHE A 507 -20.53 1.76 39.08
C PHE A 507 -20.10 2.22 37.70
N SER A 508 -19.94 3.53 37.53
CA SER A 508 -19.48 4.13 36.29
C SER A 508 -18.24 5.00 36.54
N LEU A 509 -17.22 4.77 35.72
CA LEU A 509 -15.98 5.55 35.70
C LEU A 509 -15.85 6.26 34.36
N THR A 510 -15.36 7.49 34.38
CA THR A 510 -14.79 8.12 33.18
C THR A 510 -13.29 8.21 33.30
N LEU A 511 -12.60 7.70 32.29
CA LEU A 511 -11.14 7.68 32.19
C LEU A 511 -10.70 8.56 31.04
N SER A 512 -9.68 9.38 31.28
CA SER A 512 -8.99 10.17 30.26
C SER A 512 -7.63 9.52 30.01
N CYS A 513 -7.43 8.93 28.84
CA CYS A 513 -6.29 8.05 28.53
C CYS A 513 -5.64 8.38 27.18
N VAL A 514 -4.40 7.92 26.99
CA VAL A 514 -3.67 7.96 25.71
C VAL A 514 -3.14 6.57 25.39
N SER A 515 -3.07 6.23 24.10
CA SER A 515 -2.51 4.96 23.58
C SER A 515 -3.14 3.71 24.21
N GLU A 516 -4.45 3.76 24.41
CA GLU A 516 -5.22 2.71 25.08
C GLU A 516 -5.65 1.57 24.17
N THR A 517 -5.99 0.45 24.81
CA THR A 517 -6.65 -0.69 24.18
C THR A 517 -7.85 -1.12 25.01
N ASP A 518 -8.87 -1.70 24.39
CA ASP A 518 -10.06 -2.20 25.10
C ASP A 518 -9.69 -3.24 26.17
N SER A 519 -8.67 -4.06 25.92
CA SER A 519 -8.16 -5.04 26.90
C SER A 519 -7.56 -4.36 28.13
N PHE A 520 -6.80 -3.27 27.95
CA PHE A 520 -6.26 -2.47 29.04
C PHE A 520 -7.38 -1.85 29.90
N LEU A 521 -8.38 -1.23 29.27
CA LEU A 521 -9.51 -0.62 30.00
C LEU A 521 -10.31 -1.66 30.82
N ARG A 522 -10.50 -2.86 30.28
CA ARG A 522 -11.14 -3.99 30.99
C ARG A 522 -10.27 -4.52 32.12
N GLY A 523 -8.95 -4.62 31.89
CA GLY A 523 -7.97 -4.99 32.91
C GLY A 523 -7.91 -4.00 34.07
N PHE A 524 -7.92 -2.71 33.77
CA PHE A 524 -7.91 -1.63 34.76
C PHE A 524 -9.08 -1.73 35.75
N LEU A 525 -10.31 -1.97 35.25
CA LEU A 525 -11.47 -2.17 36.13
C LEU A 525 -11.30 -3.35 37.08
N ARG A 526 -10.68 -4.43 36.61
CA ARG A 526 -10.39 -5.60 37.43
C ARG A 526 -9.34 -5.28 38.49
N GLU A 527 -8.26 -4.59 38.15
CA GLU A 527 -7.21 -4.21 39.09
C GLU A 527 -7.72 -3.30 40.21
N VAL A 528 -8.58 -2.33 39.86
CA VAL A 528 -9.28 -1.47 40.83
C VAL A 528 -10.14 -2.31 41.77
N ALA A 529 -10.87 -3.30 41.26
CA ALA A 529 -11.72 -4.16 42.08
C ALA A 529 -10.91 -5.09 43.01
N ILE A 530 -9.82 -5.67 42.51
CA ILE A 530 -8.90 -6.52 43.29
C ILE A 530 -8.31 -5.70 44.45
N SER A 531 -7.93 -4.45 44.19
CA SER A 531 -7.41 -3.53 45.22
C SER A 531 -8.45 -3.18 46.30
N LEU A 532 -9.74 -3.36 46.01
CA LEU A 532 -10.84 -3.23 46.99
C LEU A 532 -11.19 -4.55 47.70
N GLY A 533 -10.49 -5.64 47.39
CA GLY A 533 -10.77 -6.97 47.92
C GLY A 533 -11.98 -7.66 47.26
N THR A 534 -12.33 -7.26 46.04
CA THR A 534 -13.46 -7.82 45.28
C THR A 534 -13.05 -8.14 43.84
N THR A 535 -13.99 -8.62 43.03
CA THR A 535 -13.80 -8.80 41.58
C THR A 535 -14.79 -7.94 40.81
N ALA A 536 -14.42 -7.51 39.60
CA ALA A 536 -15.33 -6.76 38.73
C ALA A 536 -15.20 -7.15 37.28
N SER A 537 -16.29 -6.94 36.53
CA SER A 537 -16.36 -7.13 35.09
C SER A 537 -16.95 -5.88 34.43
N CYS A 538 -16.43 -5.53 33.25
CA CYS A 538 -16.97 -4.45 32.43
C CYS A 538 -18.26 -4.92 31.74
N ARG A 539 -19.36 -4.16 31.89
CA ARG A 539 -20.64 -4.42 31.21
C ARG A 539 -20.84 -3.58 29.97
N ARG A 540 -20.29 -2.36 29.96
CA ARG A 540 -20.35 -1.43 28.84
C ARG A 540 -19.09 -0.60 28.80
N LEU A 541 -18.48 -0.53 27.63
CA LEU A 541 -17.37 0.34 27.31
C LEU A 541 -17.85 1.31 26.23
N LEU A 542 -17.82 2.60 26.54
CA LEU A 542 -18.23 3.67 25.63
C LEU A 542 -17.05 4.61 25.42
N CYS A 543 -16.57 4.74 24.18
CA CYS A 543 -15.67 5.82 23.80
C CYS A 543 -16.51 7.09 23.58
N VAL A 544 -16.34 8.08 24.46
CA VAL A 544 -17.11 9.33 24.44
C VAL A 544 -16.43 10.33 23.51
N ARG A 545 -15.11 10.43 23.59
CA ARG A 545 -14.30 11.39 22.84
C ARG A 545 -12.99 10.76 22.38
N VAL A 546 -12.58 11.09 21.15
CA VAL A 546 -11.26 10.77 20.60
C VAL A 546 -10.58 12.09 20.23
N GLY A 547 -9.61 12.55 21.02
CA GLY A 547 -8.98 13.86 20.83
C GLY A 547 -10.00 15.00 20.69
N PRO A 548 -10.01 15.77 19.58
CA PRO A 548 -10.97 16.84 19.35
C PRO A 548 -12.35 16.35 18.88
N PHE A 549 -12.56 15.05 18.72
CA PHE A 549 -13.79 14.48 18.16
C PHE A 549 -14.72 13.93 19.23
N ASP A 550 -15.89 14.58 19.35
CA ASP A 550 -16.98 14.16 20.22
C ASP A 550 -18.10 13.42 19.49
N SER A 551 -19.05 12.89 20.28
CA SER A 551 -20.30 12.31 19.76
C SER A 551 -21.12 13.28 18.91
N VAL A 552 -20.94 14.58 19.09
CA VAL A 552 -21.62 15.64 18.35
C VAL A 552 -21.17 15.68 16.88
N HIS A 553 -19.89 15.39 16.60
CA HIS A 553 -19.34 15.38 15.25
C HIS A 553 -19.48 14.01 14.55
N SER A 554 -19.98 13.01 15.26
CA SER A 554 -19.99 11.62 14.76
C SER A 554 -21.25 11.31 13.95
N LEU A 555 -21.08 10.75 12.75
CA LEU A 555 -22.19 10.24 11.94
C LEU A 555 -22.68 8.89 12.46
N LEU A 556 -24.00 8.72 12.51
CA LEU A 556 -24.64 7.43 12.81
C LEU A 556 -24.84 6.62 11.53
N ASP A 557 -24.94 5.30 11.68
CA ASP A 557 -25.13 4.32 10.59
C ASP A 557 -26.30 4.65 9.66
N LYS A 558 -27.37 5.27 10.20
CA LYS A 558 -28.56 5.67 9.45
C LYS A 558 -28.34 6.89 8.54
N HIS A 559 -27.34 7.70 8.86
CA HIS A 559 -27.04 8.95 8.15
C HIS A 559 -25.90 8.77 7.14
N PHE A 560 -25.56 7.53 6.77
CA PHE A 560 -24.57 7.25 5.73
C PHE A 560 -25.15 7.52 4.34
N THR A 561 -25.22 8.80 3.99
CA THR A 561 -25.43 9.28 2.63
C THR A 561 -24.17 9.97 2.15
N LEU A 562 -23.91 9.96 0.84
CA LEU A 562 -22.73 10.60 0.27
C LEU A 562 -22.61 12.08 0.69
N SER A 563 -23.71 12.84 0.68
CA SER A 563 -23.74 14.25 1.09
C SER A 563 -23.30 14.44 2.54
N ASN A 564 -23.86 13.66 3.47
CA ASN A 564 -23.52 13.75 4.90
C ASN A 564 -22.09 13.31 5.18
N ILE A 565 -21.60 12.30 4.46
CA ILE A 565 -20.22 11.84 4.54
C ILE A 565 -19.25 12.94 4.10
N LEU A 566 -19.53 13.61 2.98
CA LEU A 566 -18.71 14.73 2.49
C LEU A 566 -18.75 15.92 3.44
N ALA A 567 -19.92 16.29 3.97
CA ALA A 567 -20.06 17.38 4.94
C ALA A 567 -19.26 17.08 6.22
N ASN A 568 -19.34 15.84 6.73
CA ASN A 568 -18.59 15.45 7.91
C ASN A 568 -17.07 15.42 7.66
N MET A 569 -16.61 15.03 6.46
CA MET A 569 -15.19 15.11 6.11
C MET A 569 -14.68 16.56 6.14
N GLN A 570 -15.49 17.53 5.71
CA GLN A 570 -15.13 18.95 5.80
C GLN A 570 -15.04 19.42 7.26
N ILE A 571 -15.98 19.02 8.12
CA ILE A 571 -15.94 19.31 9.55
C ILE A 571 -14.68 18.71 10.19
N CYS A 572 -14.38 17.44 9.88
CA CYS A 572 -13.20 16.74 10.40
C CYS A 572 -11.90 17.42 9.96
N ARG A 573 -11.82 17.88 8.71
CA ARG A 573 -10.66 18.62 8.20
C ARG A 573 -10.42 19.90 9.00
N LYS A 574 -11.47 20.72 9.21
CA LYS A 574 -11.36 21.95 10.00
C LYS A 574 -10.94 21.67 11.45
N LEU A 575 -11.46 20.60 12.05
CA LEU A 575 -11.07 20.19 13.41
C LEU A 575 -9.59 19.79 13.49
N ILE A 576 -9.08 19.05 12.50
CA ILE A 576 -7.67 18.63 12.44
C ILE A 576 -6.74 19.83 12.23
N GLU A 577 -7.17 20.80 11.42
CA GLU A 577 -6.45 22.07 11.20
C GLU A 577 -6.37 22.90 12.50
N LYS A 578 -7.49 23.09 13.21
CA LYS A 578 -7.51 23.76 14.52
C LYS A 578 -6.65 23.05 15.58
N ASP A 579 -6.67 21.71 15.60
CA ASP A 579 -5.81 20.92 16.51
C ASP A 579 -4.33 21.08 16.18
N ALA A 580 -3.97 21.18 14.89
CA ALA A 580 -2.59 21.38 14.46
C ALA A 580 -2.02 22.73 14.93
N GLU A 581 -2.85 23.78 14.96
CA GLU A 581 -2.44 25.11 15.48
C GLU A 581 -2.27 25.12 17.00
N ALA A 582 -3.00 24.26 17.72
CA ALA A 582 -2.99 24.19 19.18
C ALA A 582 -2.00 23.16 19.77
N ALA A 583 -1.31 22.39 18.92
CA ALA A 583 -0.49 21.25 19.32
C ALA A 583 0.87 21.67 19.92
N ASP A 584 1.06 21.37 21.20
CA ASP A 584 2.37 21.38 21.86
C ASP A 584 2.96 19.95 21.92
N GLU A 585 4.22 19.78 21.49
CA GLU A 585 4.90 18.47 21.47
C GLU A 585 5.18 17.91 22.89
N SER A 586 5.34 18.78 23.90
CA SER A 586 5.75 18.37 25.24
C SER A 586 4.58 18.06 26.19
N ILE A 587 3.40 18.63 25.95
CA ILE A 587 2.29 18.65 26.93
C ILE A 587 1.02 18.07 26.34
N VAL A 588 0.31 17.36 27.19
CA VAL A 588 -1.05 16.90 26.95
C VAL A 588 -2.02 18.01 27.34
N ARG A 589 -2.72 18.59 26.37
CA ARG A 589 -3.83 19.53 26.62
C ARG A 589 -5.15 18.82 26.41
N ASP A 590 -6.09 19.03 27.34
CA ASP A 590 -7.49 18.72 27.09
C ASP A 590 -8.03 19.78 26.11
N THR A 591 -8.30 19.38 24.87
CA THR A 591 -8.93 20.27 23.90
C THR A 591 -10.38 20.53 24.32
N PRO A 592 -10.82 21.79 24.49
CA PRO A 592 -12.20 22.10 24.87
C PRO A 592 -13.18 21.68 23.77
N HIS A 593 -14.42 21.38 24.18
CA HIS A 593 -15.52 21.07 23.26
C HIS A 593 -15.74 22.22 22.27
N VAL A 594 -15.57 21.95 20.98
CA VAL A 594 -15.86 22.93 19.91
C VAL A 594 -17.29 22.70 19.45
N ALA A 595 -18.17 23.69 19.62
CA ALA A 595 -19.53 23.59 19.11
C ALA A 595 -19.53 23.60 17.57
N ILE A 596 -20.40 22.80 16.94
CA ILE A 596 -20.51 22.71 15.46
C ILE A 596 -20.71 24.10 14.83
N ASN A 597 -21.45 24.98 15.51
CA ASN A 597 -21.77 26.33 15.04
C ASN A 597 -20.53 27.23 14.85
N GLU A 598 -19.39 26.93 15.50
CA GLU A 598 -18.12 27.67 15.35
C GLU A 598 -17.22 27.12 14.23
N LEU A 599 -17.65 26.05 13.54
CA LEU A 599 -16.92 25.40 12.44
C LEU A 599 -17.60 25.62 11.08
N ILE A 600 -18.86 26.08 11.10
CA ILE A 600 -19.66 26.38 9.91
C ILE A 600 -19.65 27.90 9.72
N GLU A 601 -18.82 28.38 8.80
CA GLU A 601 -19.03 29.67 8.14
C GLU A 601 -19.64 29.38 6.76
N ASP A 602 -20.93 29.72 6.65
CA ASP A 602 -21.81 30.01 5.52
C ASP A 602 -21.52 29.45 4.10
N ARG A 603 -22.51 28.66 3.61
CA ARG A 603 -23.18 28.72 2.27
C ARG A 603 -23.59 27.37 1.66
N LEU A 604 -23.11 26.22 2.14
CA LEU A 604 -23.45 24.91 1.54
C LEU A 604 -24.63 24.18 2.20
N ILE A 605 -24.96 24.56 3.44
CA ILE A 605 -26.00 23.87 4.23
C ILE A 605 -27.39 24.46 3.98
N GLU A 606 -27.51 25.73 3.59
CA GLU A 606 -28.79 26.32 3.18
C GLU A 606 -29.34 25.67 1.90
N THR A 607 -28.48 25.15 1.01
CA THR A 607 -28.91 24.46 -0.22
C THR A 607 -29.30 22.99 -0.04
N LEU A 608 -29.13 22.41 1.15
CA LEU A 608 -29.46 21.00 1.42
C LEU A 608 -30.57 20.82 2.48
N ASN A 609 -30.95 21.89 3.19
CA ASN A 609 -31.90 21.81 4.29
C ASN A 609 -33.38 22.05 3.92
N GLU A 610 -33.72 22.28 2.65
CA GLU A 610 -35.14 22.43 2.26
C GLU A 610 -35.89 21.09 2.13
N GLU A 611 -35.22 19.92 2.18
CA GLU A 611 -35.89 18.62 1.95
C GLU A 611 -36.12 17.75 3.21
N THR A 612 -35.77 18.20 4.42
CA THR A 612 -36.03 17.43 5.65
C THR A 612 -36.96 18.16 6.62
N GLN A 613 -38.14 18.54 6.13
CA GLN A 613 -39.34 18.52 6.96
C GLN A 613 -40.14 17.29 6.52
N ASP A 614 -40.54 16.46 7.49
CA ASP A 614 -41.35 15.24 7.33
C ASP A 614 -40.62 13.91 7.09
N GLU A 615 -39.77 13.50 8.03
CA GLU A 615 -39.74 12.06 8.38
C GLU A 615 -39.95 11.87 9.88
N VAL A 616 -41.12 11.30 10.18
CA VAL A 616 -41.61 10.93 11.50
C VAL A 616 -40.59 10.03 12.19
N VAL A 617 -40.09 10.49 13.34
CA VAL A 617 -39.25 9.72 14.26
C VAL A 617 -40.05 8.50 14.74
N SER A 618 -39.83 7.35 14.09
CA SER A 618 -40.34 6.06 14.57
C SER A 618 -39.25 5.30 15.33
N ASP A 619 -39.56 5.11 16.60
CA ASP A 619 -38.94 4.33 17.66
C ASP A 619 -37.45 3.95 17.57
N CYS A 620 -36.68 4.69 18.37
CA CYS A 620 -35.33 4.41 18.80
C CYS A 620 -35.32 3.27 19.83
N LEU A 621 -35.26 2.00 19.39
CA LEU A 621 -34.73 0.84 20.13
C LEU A 621 -34.82 -0.43 19.26
N ARG A 622 -33.88 -0.66 18.34
CA ARG A 622 -33.76 -1.99 17.73
C ARG A 622 -33.12 -2.95 18.72
N ILE A 623 -33.93 -3.88 19.22
CA ILE A 623 -33.47 -5.06 19.97
C ILE A 623 -32.65 -5.93 19.01
N ALA A 624 -31.44 -6.31 19.43
CA ALA A 624 -30.59 -7.21 18.66
C ALA A 624 -31.18 -8.62 18.64
N TRP A 625 -31.78 -9.01 17.52
CA TRP A 625 -32.09 -10.40 17.13
C TRP A 625 -32.82 -11.24 18.18
N GLY A 626 -34.16 -11.16 18.19
CA GLY A 626 -35.04 -12.18 18.77
C GLY A 626 -35.60 -13.07 17.66
N ARG A 627 -35.50 -14.38 17.82
CA ARG A 627 -36.26 -15.35 17.00
C ARG A 627 -37.75 -15.08 17.24
N GLU A 628 -38.51 -14.87 16.18
CA GLU A 628 -39.97 -14.92 16.25
C GLU A 628 -40.36 -16.38 16.55
N TYR A 629 -40.85 -16.62 17.76
CA TYR A 629 -41.77 -17.72 17.99
C TYR A 629 -43.14 -17.17 17.65
N THR A 630 -43.72 -17.63 16.54
CA THR A 630 -45.16 -17.55 16.31
C THR A 630 -45.83 -18.43 17.36
N GLU A 631 -46.52 -17.81 18.31
CA GLU A 631 -47.50 -18.52 19.14
C GLU A 631 -48.91 -18.08 18.72
N VAL A 632 -49.81 -19.05 18.78
CA VAL A 632 -51.23 -19.05 18.42
C VAL A 632 -52.02 -17.96 19.13
#